data_AF-A0A819DN43-F1
#
_entry.id   AF-A0A819DN43-F1
#
_cell.length_a   1.000
_cell.length_b   1.000
_cell.length_c   1.000
_cell.angle_alpha   90.00
_cell.angle_beta   90.00
_cell.angle_gamma   90.00
#
_symmetry.space_group_name_H-M   'P 1'
#
loop_
_entity.id
_entity.type
_entity.pdbx_description
1 polymer ?
#
loop_
_entity_poly.entity_id
_entity_poly.type
_entity_poly.pdbx_seq_one_letter_code
_entity_poly.pdbx_strand_id
1 'polypeptide(L)' 'MSRSDDSILATLKILIIGESGVGKSCLLLRFTDDRFDVEMAATIGVDFKVKPLEVDGNRVKLAIW' A
#
# COMPACT_ATOMS: atom_id res chain seq x y z
N MET A 1 -2.69 -29.62 -5.87
CA MET A 1 -1.77 -28.49 -5.63
C MET A 1 -2.50 -27.48 -4.78
N SER A 2 -2.06 -27.32 -3.54
CA SER A 2 -2.73 -26.55 -2.48
C SER A 2 -2.99 -25.11 -2.90
N ARG A 3 -4.26 -24.68 -2.88
CA ARG A 3 -4.62 -23.25 -2.91
C ARG A 3 -4.12 -22.65 -1.61
N SER A 4 -2.92 -22.07 -1.62
CA SER A 4 -2.37 -21.29 -0.52
C SER A 4 -3.05 -19.92 -0.45
N ASP A 5 -4.38 -19.91 -0.29
CA ASP A 5 -5.09 -18.90 0.51
C ASP A 5 -4.84 -19.25 1.98
N ASP A 6 -3.56 -19.27 2.38
CA ASP A 6 -3.19 -19.42 3.78
C ASP A 6 -3.86 -18.24 4.52
N SER A 7 -4.83 -18.57 5.37
CA SER A 7 -6.04 -17.77 5.58
C SER A 7 -5.77 -16.28 5.77
N ILE A 8 -6.07 -15.46 4.76
CA ILE A 8 -6.07 -14.01 4.92
C ILE A 8 -7.23 -13.65 5.85
N LEU A 9 -6.91 -13.17 7.04
CA LEU A 9 -7.87 -12.80 8.08
C LEU A 9 -8.80 -11.67 7.59
N ALA A 10 -8.24 -10.65 6.94
CA ALA A 10 -8.99 -9.50 6.46
C ALA A 10 -8.29 -8.77 5.31
N THR A 11 -9.09 -8.07 4.49
CA THR A 11 -8.60 -7.02 3.58
C THR A 11 -9.03 -5.65 4.11
N LEU A 12 -8.07 -4.81 4.46
CA LEU A 12 -8.29 -3.46 4.97
C LEU A 12 -8.13 -2.45 3.84
N LYS A 13 -9.04 -1.47 3.80
CA LYS A 13 -9.07 -0.40 2.82
C LYS A 13 -8.53 0.88 3.44
N ILE A 14 -7.46 1.44 2.89
CA ILE A 14 -6.78 2.64 3.40
C ILE A 14 -6.82 3.71 2.32
N LEU A 15 -7.21 4.93 2.70
CA LEU A 15 -7.17 6.11 1.83
C LEU A 15 -6.19 7.13 2.41
N ILE A 16 -5.22 7.58 1.61
CA ILE A 16 -4.25 8.61 1.96
C ILE A 16 -4.69 9.94 1.35
N ILE A 17 -5.13 10.87 2.21
CA ILE A 17 -5.59 12.19 1.79
C ILE A 17 -4.64 13.30 2.25
N GLY A 18 -4.61 14.40 1.51
CA GLY A 18 -3.77 15.56 1.81
C GLY A 18 -3.50 16.42 0.57
N GLU A 19 -2.99 17.63 0.78
CA GLU A 19 -2.68 18.58 -0.30
C GLU A 19 -1.68 18.04 -1.32
N SER A 20 -1.61 18.66 -2.49
CA SER A 20 -0.62 18.29 -3.51
C SER A 20 0.80 18.52 -2.98
N GLY A 21 1.75 17.64 -3.31
CA GLY A 21 3.15 17.79 -2.93
C GLY A 21 3.52 17.42 -1.48
N VAL A 22 2.57 17.08 -0.61
CA VAL A 22 2.86 16.70 0.80
C VAL A 22 3.51 15.32 0.97
N GLY A 23 3.81 14.61 -0.12
CA GLY A 23 4.54 13.34 -0.10
C GLY A 23 3.69 12.07 0.02
N LYS A 24 2.38 12.12 -0.29
CA LYS A 24 1.49 10.93 -0.24
C LYS A 24 2.01 9.75 -1.07
N SER A 25 2.32 9.98 -2.35
CA SER A 25 2.90 8.94 -3.22
C SER A 25 4.27 8.50 -2.71
N CYS A 26 5.08 9.39 -2.11
CA CYS A 26 6.39 9.03 -1.55
C CYS A 26 6.24 8.04 -0.40
N LEU A 27 5.28 8.29 0.48
CA LEU A 27 4.95 7.41 1.58
C LEU A 27 4.42 6.07 1.08
N LEU A 28 3.53 6.08 0.09
CA LEU A 28 3.00 4.86 -0.52
C LEU A 28 4.11 4.00 -1.12
N LEU A 29 4.97 4.57 -1.96
CA LEU A 29 6.08 3.85 -2.60
C LEU A 29 7.10 3.35 -1.59
N ARG A 30 7.47 4.18 -0.60
CA ARG A 30 8.37 3.74 0.48
C ARG A 30 7.76 2.57 1.23
N PHE A 31 6.47 2.63 1.54
CA PHE A 31 5.82 1.55 2.25
C PHE A 31 5.71 0.28 1.42
N THR A 32 5.31 0.34 0.14
CA THR A 32 5.02 -0.88 -0.64
C THR A 32 6.24 -1.47 -1.31
N ASP A 33 7.15 -0.63 -1.80
CA ASP A 33 8.24 -1.04 -2.69
C ASP A 33 9.63 -0.78 -2.08
N ASP A 34 9.69 -0.20 -0.87
CA ASP A 34 10.91 0.27 -0.20
C ASP A 34 11.79 1.16 -1.11
N ARG A 35 11.12 2.05 -1.86
CA ARG A 35 11.76 3.03 -2.75
C ARG A 35 11.41 4.46 -2.37
N PHE A 36 12.33 5.36 -2.64
CA PHE A 36 12.09 6.79 -2.56
C PHE A 36 12.66 7.45 -3.80
N ASP A 37 11.83 8.22 -4.49
CA ASP A 37 12.21 9.01 -5.65
C ASP A 37 12.18 10.49 -5.25
N VAL A 38 13.34 11.13 -5.35
CA VAL A 38 13.52 12.55 -5.01
C VAL A 38 12.83 13.44 -6.05
N GLU A 39 12.72 12.97 -7.27
CA GLU A 39 12.14 13.69 -8.41
C GLU A 39 10.70 13.23 -8.71
N MET A 40 10.00 12.69 -7.70
CA MET A 40 8.66 12.16 -7.92
C MET A 40 7.72 13.24 -8.48
N ALA A 41 7.22 12.99 -9.69
CA ALA A 41 6.24 13.82 -10.35
C ALA A 41 4.91 13.85 -9.56
N ALA A 42 4.12 14.90 -9.80
CA ALA A 42 2.78 14.99 -9.25
C ALA A 42 1.93 13.79 -9.69
N THR A 43 1.16 13.24 -8.75
CA THR A 43 0.24 12.13 -9.02
C THR A 43 -0.82 12.57 -10.02
N ILE A 44 -0.93 11.87 -11.14
CA ILE A 44 -2.04 12.05 -12.08
C ILE A 44 -3.12 11.03 -11.69
N GLY A 45 -4.18 11.50 -11.03
CA GLY A 45 -5.27 10.63 -10.57
C GLY A 45 -5.00 10.01 -9.20
N VAL A 46 -5.28 8.71 -9.05
CA VAL A 46 -5.19 7.97 -7.79
C VAL A 46 -4.20 6.81 -7.96
N ASP A 47 -3.19 6.76 -7.09
CA ASP A 47 -2.27 5.62 -7.02
C ASP A 47 -2.92 4.49 -6.22
N PHE A 48 -2.89 3.27 -6.76
CA PHE A 48 -3.42 2.10 -6.08
C PHE A 48 -2.36 1.02 -5.89
N LYS A 49 -2.21 0.54 -4.65
CA LYS A 49 -1.32 -0.57 -4.31
C LYS A 49 -2.01 -1.56 -3.38
N VAL A 50 -1.61 -2.82 -3.51
CA VAL A 50 -2.01 -3.91 -2.60
C VAL A 50 -0.77 -4.48 -1.93
N LYS A 51 -0.77 -4.54 -0.60
CA LYS A 51 0.35 -5.09 0.18
C LYS A 51 -0.15 -6.16 1.17
N PRO A 52 0.21 -7.44 1.00
CA PRO A 52 0.03 -8.44 2.05
C PRO A 52 1.01 -8.19 3.20
N LEU A 53 0.56 -8.39 4.43
CA LEU A 53 1.34 -8.22 5.65
C LEU A 53 1.01 -9.33 6.64
N GLU A 54 1.96 -9.64 7.51
CA GLU A 54 1.75 -10.48 8.67
C GLU A 54 1.90 -9.62 9.93
N VAL A 55 0.86 -9.59 10.77
CA VAL A 55 0.81 -8.79 12.00
C VAL A 55 0.24 -9.68 13.10
N ASP A 56 0.99 -9.86 14.18
CA ASP A 56 0.61 -10.71 15.32
C ASP A 56 0.21 -12.14 14.90
N GLY A 57 0.93 -12.71 13.92
CA GLY A 57 0.65 -14.03 13.35
C GLY A 57 -0.58 -14.10 12.42
N ASN A 58 -1.26 -12.98 12.19
CA ASN A 58 -2.39 -12.89 11.26
C ASN A 58 -1.94 -12.33 9.91
N ARG A 59 -2.33 -13.00 8.83
CA ARG A 59 -2.12 -12.48 7.48
C ARG A 59 -3.26 -11.54 7.09
N VAL A 60 -2.92 -10.31 6.76
CA VAL A 60 -3.87 -9.28 6.29
C VAL A 60 -3.43 -8.74 4.94
N LYS A 61 -4.37 -8.17 4.20
CA LYS A 61 -4.10 -7.49 2.93
C LYS A 61 -4.50 -6.03 3.05
N LEU A 62 -3.59 -5.11 2.77
CA LEU A 62 -3.91 -3.69 2.66
C LEU A 62 -4.18 -3.36 1.20
N ALA A 63 -5.32 -2.74 0.91
CA ALA A 63 -5.63 -2.07 -0.34
C ALA A 63 -5.56 -0.57 -0.07
N ILE A 64 -4.58 0.10 -0.67
CA ILE A 64 -4.23 1.49 -0.36
C ILE A 64 -4.50 2.35 -1.60
N TRP A 65 -5.26 3.43 -1.39
CA TRP A 65 -5.61 4.48 -2.34
C TRP A 65 -5.07 5.83 -1.87
#